data_AF-A0A1B7JU90-F1
#
_entry.id   AF-A0A1B7JU90-F1
#
_cell.length_a   1.000
_cell.length_b   1.000
_cell.length_c   1.000
_cell.angle_alpha   90.00
_cell.angle_beta   90.00
_cell.angle_gamma   90.00
#
_symmetry.space_group_name_H-M   'P 1'
#
loop_
_entity.id
_entity.type
_entity.pdbx_description
1 polymer ?
#
loop_
_entity_poly.entity_id
_entity_poly.type
_entity_poly.pdbx_seq_one_letter_code
_entity_poly.pdbx_strand_id
1 'polypeptide(L)' 'MGSTELAANLFRATQAEEKLKRDNVQSKAHANQTHFDVGRKVRDTIHELGGTMPEDLSSPDKSIKQLETAEKKKLGK' A
#
# COMPACT_ATOMS: atom_id res chain seq x y z
N MET A 1 -9.61 4.32 -5.14
CA MET A 1 -9.21 3.37 -4.09
C MET A 1 -10.39 3.16 -3.17
N GLY A 2 -10.72 1.92 -2.86
CA GLY A 2 -11.78 1.60 -1.89
C GLY A 2 -11.35 1.92 -0.46
N SER A 3 -12.30 2.10 0.46
CA SER A 3 -11.99 2.34 1.89
C SER A 3 -11.21 1.18 2.52
N THR A 4 -11.56 -0.07 2.19
CA THR A 4 -10.88 -1.28 2.67
C THR A 4 -9.46 -1.40 2.13
N GLU A 5 -9.26 -1.11 0.84
CA GLU A 5 -7.93 -1.09 0.20
C GLU A 5 -7.02 -0.05 0.87
N LEU A 6 -7.54 1.16 1.09
CA LEU A 6 -6.78 2.22 1.74
C LEU A 6 -6.43 1.87 3.19
N ALA A 7 -7.39 1.32 3.94
CA ALA A 7 -7.16 0.89 5.31
C ALA A 7 -6.06 -0.19 5.39
N ALA A 8 -6.11 -1.20 4.51
CA ALA A 8 -5.09 -2.25 4.45
C ALA A 8 -3.70 -1.69 4.10
N ASN A 9 -3.62 -0.76 3.15
CA ASN A 9 -2.35 -0.13 2.77
C ASN A 9 -1.76 0.70 3.93
N LEU A 10 -2.59 1.56 4.53
CA LEU A 10 -2.18 2.39 5.68
C LEU A 10 -1.72 1.52 6.85
N PHE A 11 -2.50 0.48 7.17
CA PHE A 11 -2.17 -0.44 8.24
C PHE A 11 -0.81 -1.11 8.02
N ARG A 12 -0.57 -1.67 6.82
CA ARG A 12 0.74 -2.25 6.46
C ARG A 12 1.88 -1.24 6.61
N ALA A 13 1.69 0.00 6.14
CA ALA A 13 2.73 1.03 6.19
C ALA A 13 3.08 1.40 7.64
N THR A 14 2.07 1.66 8.47
CA THR A 14 2.26 2.00 9.89
C THR A 14 2.91 0.84 10.66
N GLN A 15 2.45 -0.40 10.45
CA GLN A 15 3.05 -1.55 11.16
C GLN A 15 4.50 -1.82 10.73
N ALA A 16 4.84 -1.58 9.46
CA ALA A 16 6.22 -1.70 9.01
C ALA A 16 7.12 -0.62 9.62
N GLU A 17 6.65 0.64 9.64
CA GLU A 17 7.38 1.74 10.27
C GLU A 17 7.65 1.49 11.76
N GLU A 18 6.62 1.08 12.51
CA GLU A 18 6.77 0.78 13.93
C GLU A 18 7.73 -0.39 14.18
N LYS A 19 7.68 -1.43 13.33
CA LYS A 19 8.62 -2.56 13.42
C LYS A 19 10.06 -2.14 13.10
N LEU A 20 10.28 -1.30 12.09
CA LEU A 20 11.61 -0.77 11.75
C LEU A 20 12.21 0.01 12.93
N LYS A 21 11.41 0.87 13.57
CA LYS A 21 11.83 1.65 14.74
C LYS A 21 12.13 0.75 15.94
N ARG A 22 11.21 -0.15 16.30
CA ARG A 22 11.35 -1.04 17.45
C ARG A 22 12.57 -1.95 17.35
N ASP A 23 12.81 -2.51 16.16
CA ASP A 23 13.88 -3.48 15.94
C ASP A 23 15.20 -2.77 15.53
N ASN A 24 15.22 -1.42 15.57
CA ASN A 24 16.35 -0.55 15.22
C ASN A 24 17.02 -0.93 13.87
N VAL A 25 16.21 -1.12 12.85
CA VAL A 25 16.67 -1.62 11.54
C VAL A 25 17.34 -0.48 10.75
N GLN A 26 18.64 -0.60 10.48
CA GLN A 26 19.43 0.45 9.81
C GLN A 26 19.86 0.10 8.37
N SER A 27 19.79 -1.16 7.97
CA SER A 27 20.23 -1.58 6.63
C SER A 27 19.07 -1.72 5.66
N LYS A 28 19.30 -1.37 4.39
CA LYS A 28 18.34 -1.53 3.30
C LYS A 28 17.80 -2.96 3.17
N ALA A 29 18.68 -3.97 3.30
CA ALA A 29 18.29 -5.38 3.16
C ALA A 29 17.30 -5.80 4.26
N HIS A 30 17.60 -5.47 5.51
CA HIS A 30 16.71 -5.77 6.63
C HIS A 30 15.42 -4.94 6.57
N ALA A 31 15.48 -3.69 6.11
CA ALA A 31 14.28 -2.88 5.94
C ALA A 31 13.31 -3.49 4.91
N ASN A 32 13.85 -3.93 3.76
CA ASN A 32 13.08 -4.64 2.74
C ASN A 32 12.45 -5.92 3.28
N GLN A 33 13.20 -6.71 4.07
CA GLN A 33 12.68 -7.91 4.72
C GLN A 33 11.54 -7.57 5.68
N THR A 34 11.69 -6.54 6.52
CA THR A 34 10.65 -6.09 7.44
C THR A 34 9.37 -5.69 6.71
N HIS A 35 9.47 -4.91 5.62
CA HIS A 35 8.32 -4.57 4.80
C HIS A 35 7.65 -5.80 4.17
N PHE A 36 8.45 -6.76 3.70
CA PHE A 36 7.94 -8.00 3.12
C PHE A 36 7.17 -8.85 4.13
N ASP A 37 7.73 -9.04 5.32
CA ASP A 37 7.11 -9.84 6.39
C ASP A 37 5.79 -9.23 6.85
N VAL A 38 5.77 -7.92 7.07
CA VAL A 38 4.55 -7.20 7.46
C VAL A 38 3.51 -7.26 6.34
N GLY A 39 3.92 -7.03 5.09
CA GLY A 39 3.03 -7.12 3.93
C GLY A 39 2.43 -8.51 3.74
N ARG A 40 3.24 -9.57 3.95
CA ARG A 40 2.75 -10.97 3.94
C ARG A 40 1.68 -11.17 5.00
N LYS A 41 1.94 -10.75 6.24
CA LYS A 41 0.99 -10.94 7.34
C LYS A 41 -0.34 -10.21 7.11
N VAL A 42 -0.29 -9.01 6.55
CA VAL A 42 -1.51 -8.27 6.17
C VAL A 42 -2.30 -9.01 5.08
N ARG A 43 -1.62 -9.56 4.06
CA ARG A 43 -2.27 -10.38 3.03
C ARG A 43 -2.90 -11.65 3.61
N ASP A 44 -2.18 -12.35 4.48
CA ASP A 44 -2.69 -13.57 5.14
C ASP A 44 -3.96 -13.24 5.94
N THR A 45 -3.97 -12.12 6.68
CA THR A 45 -5.17 -11.66 7.41
C THR A 45 -6.33 -11.28 6.49
N ILE A 46 -6.08 -10.63 5.35
CA ILE A 46 -7.16 -10.33 4.37
C ILE A 46 -7.79 -11.64 3.88
N HIS A 47 -6.97 -12.63 3.56
CA HIS A 47 -7.43 -13.94 3.13
C HIS A 47 -8.21 -14.68 4.23
N GLU A 48 -7.70 -14.71 5.47
CA GLU A 48 -8.36 -15.33 6.63
C GLU A 48 -9.73 -14.71 6.93
N LEU A 49 -9.88 -13.41 6.74
CA LEU A 49 -11.14 -12.69 6.93
C LEU A 49 -12.11 -12.83 5.75
N GLY A 50 -11.71 -13.54 4.68
CA GLY A 50 -12.51 -13.69 3.46
C GLY A 50 -12.61 -12.41 2.63
N GLY A 51 -11.66 -11.49 2.78
CA GLY A 51 -11.60 -10.26 2.00
C GLY A 51 -11.03 -10.47 0.59
N THR A 52 -11.34 -9.54 -0.33
CA THR A 52 -10.75 -9.53 -1.67
C THR A 52 -9.26 -9.21 -1.58
N MET A 53 -8.43 -10.02 -2.25
CA MET A 53 -6.99 -9.82 -2.26
C MET A 53 -6.60 -8.54 -3.01
N PRO A 54 -5.57 -7.79 -2.56
CA PRO A 54 -5.12 -6.57 -3.23
C PRO A 54 -4.79 -6.75 -4.72
N GLU A 55 -4.24 -7.91 -5.11
CA GLU A 55 -3.92 -8.27 -6.49
C GLU A 55 -5.14 -8.54 -7.38
N ASP A 56 -6.29 -8.85 -6.78
CA ASP A 56 -7.55 -9.11 -7.47
C ASP A 56 -8.45 -7.86 -7.55
N LEU A 57 -8.01 -6.73 -6.96
CA LEU A 57 -8.73 -5.47 -7.04
C LEU A 57 -8.71 -4.94 -8.49
N SER A 58 -9.85 -4.41 -8.93
CA SER A 58 -9.96 -3.77 -10.24
C SER A 58 -8.96 -2.62 -10.37
N SER A 59 -8.24 -2.58 -11.48
CA SER A 59 -7.37 -1.45 -11.80
C SER A 59 -8.20 -0.16 -11.94
N PRO A 60 -7.66 1.00 -11.54
CA PRO A 60 -8.36 2.28 -11.73
C PRO A 60 -8.66 2.56 -13.22
N ASP A 61 -9.84 3.09 -13.52
CA ASP A 61 -10.27 3.41 -14.90
C ASP A 61 -9.38 4.44 -15.60
N LYS A 62 -8.76 5.33 -14.80
CA LYS A 62 -7.88 6.39 -15.29
C LYS A 62 -6.47 6.17 -14.79
N SER A 63 -5.53 6.18 -15.72
CA SER A 63 -4.11 6.21 -15.41
C SER A 63 -3.70 7.53 -14.76
N ILE A 64 -2.60 7.50 -14.01
CA ILE A 64 -2.02 8.70 -13.39
C ILE A 64 -1.75 9.79 -14.44
N LYS A 65 -1.24 9.43 -15.63
CA LYS A 65 -1.00 10.38 -16.73
C LYS A 65 -2.27 11.10 -17.18
N GLN A 66 -3.39 10.37 -17.31
CA GLN A 66 -4.67 10.97 -17.69
C GLN A 66 -5.19 11.94 -16.61
N LEU A 67 -4.98 11.60 -15.34
CA LEU A 67 -5.32 12.48 -14.22
C LEU A 67 -4.44 13.74 -14.23
N GLU A 68 -3.13 13.61 -14.41
CA GLU A 68 -2.19 14.74 -14.49
C GLU A 68 -2.55 15.70 -15.63
N THR A 69 -2.88 15.18 -16.82
CA THR A 69 -3.30 16.00 -17.95
C THR A 69 -4.61 16.74 -17.67
N ALA A 70 -5.58 16.06 -17.05
CA ALA A 70 -6.85 16.67 -16.68
C ALA A 70 -6.67 17.79 -15.65
N GLU A 71 -5.81 17.58 -14.64
CA GLU A 71 -5.50 18.58 -13.63
C GLU A 71 -4.76 19.79 -14.22
N LYS A 72 -3.75 19.57 -15.08
CA LYS A 72 -3.05 20.68 -15.79
C LYS A 72 -4.03 21.56 -16.59
N LYS A 73 -4.94 20.92 -17.32
CA LYS A 73 -5.98 21.62 -18.09
C LYS A 73 -6.93 22.44 -17.21
N LYS A 74 -7.30 21.94 -16.02
CA LYS A 74 -8.10 22.70 -15.04
C LYS A 74 -7.34 23.90 -14.46
N LEU A 75 -6.03 23.73 -14.23
CA LEU A 75 -5.15 24.77 -13.70
C LEU A 75 -4.75 25.83 -14.74
N GLY A 76 -5.27 25.74 -15.98
CA GLY A 76 -4.98 26.71 -17.05
C GLY A 76 -3.50 26.73 -17.48
N LYS A 77 -2.75 25.65 -17.19
CA LYS A 77 -1.36 25.47 -17.57
C LYS A 77 -1.22 24.56 -18.78
#